data_AF-A0A6J7V149-F1
#
_entry.id   AF-A0A6J7V149-F1
#
_cell.length_a   1.000
_cell.length_b   1.000
_cell.length_c   1.000
_cell.angle_alpha   90.00
_cell.angle_beta   90.00
_cell.angle_gamma   90.00
#
_symmetry.space_group_name_H-M   'P 1'
#
loop_
_entity.id
_entity.type
_entity.pdbx_description
1 polymer ?
#
loop_
_entity_poly.entity_id
_entity_poly.type
_entity_poly.pdbx_seq_one_letter_code
_entity_poly.pdbx_strand_id
1 'polypeptide(L)'
;MIISGGAYGIDTYAHRGALIAEGSTIAVIACGIDVNYPAANARLFEEICESGALITEAMPGVKAMPHRFLTRNRLIAAMSLATLVVEAAFRSGSLRTARDAAELLRPVMAIPGPINSPTSEGCHRLIGERAAEIVTSVADAVEFIGLNQ
;
A
#
# COMPACT_ATOMS: atom_id res chain seq x y z
N MET A 1 1.26 11.15 6.07
CA MET A 1 0.73 10.95 4.69
C MET A 1 0.72 9.47 4.38
N ILE A 2 -0.34 8.97 3.74
CA ILE A 2 -0.47 7.55 3.33
C ILE A 2 -0.28 7.43 1.82
N ILE A 3 0.52 6.46 1.36
CA ILE A 3 0.70 6.15 -0.07
C ILE A 3 0.26 4.71 -0.30
N SER A 4 -0.65 4.49 -1.25
CA SER A 4 -1.13 3.14 -1.58
C SER A 4 -1.61 3.06 -3.03
N GLY A 5 -2.14 1.91 -3.43
CA GLY A 5 -2.44 1.57 -4.81
C GLY A 5 -3.88 1.79 -5.26
N GLY A 6 -4.77 2.27 -4.39
CA GLY A 6 -6.19 2.47 -4.72
C GLY A 6 -6.95 1.19 -5.11
N ALA A 7 -6.41 -0.01 -4.88
CA ALA A 7 -7.12 -1.27 -5.13
C ALA A 7 -8.24 -1.50 -4.10
N TYR A 8 -9.03 -2.54 -4.29
CA TYR A 8 -9.99 -2.97 -3.27
C TYR A 8 -9.29 -3.43 -1.98
N GLY A 9 -10.00 -3.33 -0.85
CA GLY A 9 -9.52 -3.83 0.43
C GLY A 9 -8.62 -2.83 1.14
N ILE A 10 -7.46 -3.28 1.62
CA ILE A 10 -6.55 -2.50 2.47
C ILE A 10 -6.19 -1.15 1.86
N ASP A 11 -5.92 -1.08 0.55
CA ASP A 11 -5.63 0.18 -0.15
C ASP A 11 -6.78 1.19 0.03
N THR A 12 -8.02 0.80 -0.28
CA THR A 12 -9.21 1.64 -0.07
C THR A 12 -9.34 2.09 1.39
N TYR A 13 -9.20 1.17 2.35
CA TYR A 13 -9.35 1.51 3.77
C TYR A 13 -8.24 2.44 4.27
N ALA A 14 -7.01 2.27 3.78
CA ALA A 14 -5.89 3.13 4.12
C ALA A 14 -6.11 4.57 3.63
N HIS A 15 -6.56 4.75 2.38
CA HIS A 15 -6.89 6.07 1.86
C HIS A 15 -8.06 6.71 2.63
N ARG A 16 -9.13 5.96 2.88
CA ARG A 16 -10.27 6.48 3.67
C ARG A 16 -9.86 6.88 5.09
N GLY A 17 -9.06 6.06 5.76
CA GLY A 17 -8.54 6.37 7.09
C GLY A 17 -7.72 7.67 7.10
N ALA A 18 -6.88 7.88 6.09
CA ALA A 18 -6.13 9.12 5.93
C ALA A 18 -7.04 10.34 5.75
N LEU A 19 -8.05 10.24 4.89
CA LEU A 19 -9.02 11.33 4.63
C LEU A 19 -9.88 11.64 5.86
N ILE A 20 -10.35 10.62 6.58
CA ILE A 20 -11.13 10.80 7.83
C ILE A 20 -10.30 11.51 8.89
N ALA A 21 -9.00 11.25 8.94
CA ALA A 21 -8.07 11.93 9.84
C ALA A 21 -7.64 13.33 9.34
N GLU A 22 -8.30 13.87 8.30
CA GLU A 22 -7.97 15.14 7.64
C GLU A 22 -6.50 15.21 7.19
N GLY A 23 -5.90 14.06 6.90
CA GLY A 23 -4.54 13.93 6.42
C GLY A 23 -4.46 13.78 4.91
N SER A 24 -3.25 13.93 4.36
CA SER A 24 -3.01 13.73 2.92
C SER A 24 -2.77 12.27 2.56
N THR A 25 -3.19 11.89 1.35
CA THR A 25 -2.91 10.56 0.78
C THR A 25 -2.65 10.59 -0.72
N ILE A 26 -1.82 9.66 -1.21
CA ILE A 26 -1.48 9.52 -2.62
C ILE A 26 -1.86 8.12 -3.10
N ALA A 27 -2.73 8.04 -4.10
CA ALA A 27 -2.99 6.79 -4.80
C ALA A 27 -2.14 6.71 -6.06
N VAL A 28 -1.17 5.80 -6.07
CA VAL A 28 -0.46 5.44 -7.29
C VAL A 28 -1.37 4.45 -8.02
N ILE A 29 -1.81 4.66 -9.26
CA ILE A 29 -2.77 3.80 -9.98
C ILE A 29 -2.11 3.04 -11.14
N ALA A 30 -2.70 1.92 -11.56
CA ALA A 30 -2.15 1.03 -12.61
C ALA A 30 -2.72 1.29 -14.02
N CYS A 31 -3.58 2.30 -14.16
CA CYS A 31 -4.26 2.73 -15.37
C CYS A 31 -3.94 4.20 -15.68
N GLY A 32 -4.39 4.69 -16.85
CA GLY A 32 -4.30 6.10 -17.21
C GLY A 32 -5.03 6.98 -16.19
N ILE A 33 -4.60 8.24 -16.09
CA ILE A 33 -5.10 9.19 -15.08
C ILE A 33 -6.60 9.49 -15.21
N ASP A 34 -7.16 9.29 -16.39
CA ASP A 34 -8.55 9.47 -16.81
C ASP A 34 -9.38 8.17 -16.74
N VAL A 35 -8.81 7.09 -16.19
CA VAL A 35 -9.47 5.79 -16.07
C VAL A 35 -9.63 5.43 -14.60
N ASN A 36 -10.87 5.36 -14.12
CA ASN A 36 -11.17 4.91 -12.77
C ASN A 36 -11.15 3.37 -12.68
N TYR A 37 -10.11 2.82 -12.05
CA TYR A 37 -10.06 1.40 -11.69
C TYR A 37 -9.58 1.21 -10.24
N PRO A 38 -10.32 0.46 -9.41
CA PRO A 38 -11.65 -0.06 -9.70
C PRO A 38 -12.70 1.06 -9.80
N ALA A 39 -13.73 0.87 -10.64
CA ALA A 39 -14.77 1.88 -10.84
C ALA A 39 -15.52 2.26 -9.56
N ALA A 40 -15.67 1.33 -8.61
CA ALA A 40 -16.28 1.57 -7.31
C ALA A 40 -15.50 2.57 -6.44
N ASN A 41 -14.21 2.78 -6.72
CA ASN A 41 -13.38 3.77 -6.02
C ASN A 41 -13.37 5.15 -6.71
N ALA A 42 -14.19 5.39 -7.74
CA ALA A 42 -14.20 6.68 -8.47
C ALA A 42 -14.37 7.89 -7.53
N ARG A 43 -15.37 7.86 -6.65
CA ARG A 43 -15.59 8.93 -5.65
C ARG A 43 -14.42 9.05 -4.67
N LEU A 44 -13.83 7.94 -4.26
CA LEU A 44 -12.64 7.97 -3.39
C LEU A 44 -11.47 8.66 -4.11
N PHE A 45 -11.27 8.40 -5.40
CA PHE A 45 -10.20 9.06 -6.17
C PHE A 45 -10.44 10.57 -6.32
N GLU A 46 -11.69 11.00 -6.47
CA GLU A 46 -12.05 12.42 -6.42
C GLU A 46 -11.70 13.04 -5.06
N GLU A 47 -12.10 12.41 -3.95
CA GLU A 47 -11.80 12.85 -2.58
C GLU A 47 -10.28 12.90 -2.31
N ILE A 48 -9.50 11.95 -2.84
CA ILE A 48 -8.03 11.95 -2.75
C ILE A 48 -7.42 13.17 -3.45
N CYS A 49 -7.96 13.59 -4.60
CA CYS A 49 -7.46 14.75 -5.33
C CYS A 49 -7.66 16.08 -4.59
N GLU A 50 -8.59 16.15 -3.63
CA GLU A 50 -8.84 17.38 -2.86
C GLU A 50 -7.73 17.69 -1.84
N SER A 51 -7.06 16.66 -1.31
CA SER A 51 -6.08 16.79 -0.21
C SER A 51 -4.77 16.01 -0.44
N GLY A 52 -4.57 15.53 -1.67
CA GLY A 52 -3.55 14.57 -2.04
C GLY A 52 -3.30 14.52 -3.54
N ALA A 53 -3.02 13.33 -4.08
CA ALA A 53 -2.78 13.18 -5.52
C ALA A 53 -3.06 11.75 -6.03
N LEU A 54 -3.38 11.66 -7.32
CA LEU A 54 -3.30 10.42 -8.09
C LEU A 54 -2.03 10.44 -8.94
N ILE A 55 -1.29 9.35 -8.97
CA ILE A 55 -0.03 9.22 -9.73
C ILE A 55 -0.10 7.99 -10.63
N THR A 56 0.36 8.12 -11.87
CA THR A 56 0.47 6.97 -12.79
C THR A 56 1.62 7.14 -13.78
N GLU A 57 2.21 6.02 -14.18
CA GLU A 57 3.15 5.94 -15.31
C GLU A 57 2.46 5.50 -16.62
N ALA A 58 1.15 5.24 -16.59
CA ALA A 58 0.38 4.87 -17.77
C ALA A 58 -0.12 6.13 -18.50
N MET A 59 -0.07 6.10 -19.82
CA MET A 59 -0.64 7.16 -20.66
C MET A 59 -2.16 7.26 -20.45
N PRO A 60 -2.77 8.45 -20.68
CA PRO A 60 -4.22 8.60 -20.70
C PRO A 60 -4.92 7.54 -21.58
N GLY A 61 -6.10 7.09 -21.15
CA GLY A 61 -6.92 6.06 -21.79
C GLY A 61 -6.48 4.61 -21.55
N VAL A 62 -5.29 4.38 -20.97
CA VAL A 62 -4.79 3.01 -20.73
C VAL A 62 -5.60 2.33 -19.63
N LYS A 63 -6.21 1.19 -19.95
CA LYS A 63 -6.96 0.38 -18.98
C LYS A 63 -6.03 -0.37 -18.01
N ALA A 64 -6.55 -0.67 -16.82
CA ALA A 64 -5.85 -1.48 -15.83
C ALA A 64 -5.59 -2.89 -16.37
N MET A 65 -4.36 -3.38 -16.22
CA MET A 65 -3.95 -4.73 -16.64
C MET A 65 -3.18 -5.43 -15.51
N PRO A 66 -3.35 -6.75 -15.30
CA PRO A 66 -2.74 -7.47 -14.16
C PRO A 66 -1.24 -7.21 -13.98
N HIS A 67 -0.46 -7.25 -15.06
CA HIS A 67 0.99 -7.02 -15.00
C HIS A 67 1.37 -5.59 -14.56
N ARG A 68 0.52 -4.59 -14.82
CA ARG A 68 0.77 -3.20 -14.43
C ARG A 68 0.64 -2.98 -12.94
N PHE A 69 -0.17 -3.77 -12.23
CA PHE A 69 -0.25 -3.68 -10.76
C PHE A 69 1.09 -4.01 -10.12
N LEU A 70 1.78 -5.04 -10.62
CA LEU A 70 3.10 -5.41 -10.13
C LEU A 70 4.14 -4.32 -10.45
N THR A 71 4.15 -3.81 -11.69
CA THR A 71 5.08 -2.74 -12.07
C THR A 71 4.83 -1.45 -11.30
N ARG A 72 3.57 -1.10 -11.03
CA ARG A 72 3.17 0.10 -10.28
C ARG A 72 3.62 0.03 -8.82
N ASN A 73 3.55 -1.15 -8.21
CA ASN A 73 3.86 -1.31 -6.78
C ASN A 73 5.28 -0.88 -6.39
N ARG A 74 6.26 -0.99 -7.31
CA ARG A 74 7.61 -0.47 -7.08
C ARG A 74 7.62 1.04 -6.78
N LEU A 75 6.69 1.80 -7.36
CA LEU A 75 6.57 3.24 -7.11
C LEU A 75 6.04 3.51 -5.71
N ILE A 76 5.08 2.71 -5.23
CA ILE A 76 4.58 2.81 -3.86
C ILE A 76 5.74 2.58 -2.89
N ALA A 77 6.49 1.49 -3.07
CA ALA A 77 7.68 1.20 -2.28
C ALA A 77 8.71 2.34 -2.34
N ALA A 78 8.97 2.88 -3.54
CA ALA A 78 9.94 3.96 -3.78
C ALA A 78 9.47 5.37 -3.38
N MET A 79 8.19 5.58 -3.07
CA MET A 79 7.68 6.86 -2.56
C MET A 79 7.50 6.85 -1.03
N SER A 80 7.30 5.68 -0.42
CA SER A 80 7.02 5.57 1.01
C SER A 80 8.28 5.52 1.88
N LEU A 81 8.32 6.25 3.00
CA LEU A 81 9.43 6.15 3.97
C LEU A 81 9.54 4.76 4.61
N ALA A 82 8.39 4.09 4.81
CA ALA A 82 8.30 2.73 5.30
C ALA A 82 7.05 2.05 4.70
N THR A 83 7.02 0.72 4.70
CA THR A 83 5.89 -0.07 4.17
C THR A 83 5.26 -0.90 5.27
N LEU A 84 3.96 -0.72 5.53
CA LEU A 84 3.18 -1.54 6.45
C LEU A 84 2.29 -2.52 5.68
N VAL A 85 2.51 -3.82 5.89
CA VAL A 85 1.69 -4.89 5.32
C VAL A 85 0.65 -5.33 6.34
N VAL A 86 -0.61 -4.98 6.07
CA VAL A 86 -1.74 -5.29 6.97
C VAL A 86 -2.25 -6.72 6.76
N GLU A 87 -2.53 -7.07 5.50
CA GLU A 87 -2.94 -8.41 5.09
C GLU A 87 -2.31 -8.75 3.73
N ALA A 88 -1.80 -9.98 3.61
CA ALA A 88 -1.15 -10.49 2.42
C ALA A 88 -1.29 -12.01 2.34
N ALA A 89 -1.91 -12.50 1.27
CA ALA A 89 -1.84 -13.93 0.94
C ALA A 89 -0.43 -14.33 0.49
N PHE A 90 -0.11 -15.64 0.57
CA PHE A 90 1.22 -16.19 0.22
C PHE A 90 1.71 -15.82 -1.18
N ARG A 91 0.80 -15.59 -2.13
CA ARG A 91 1.08 -15.07 -3.48
C ARG A 91 0.29 -13.79 -3.73
N SER A 92 0.59 -12.73 -2.97
CA SER A 92 -0.04 -11.42 -3.13
C SER A 92 0.90 -10.38 -3.76
N GLY A 93 0.31 -9.38 -4.41
CA GLY A 93 1.07 -8.22 -4.91
C GLY A 93 1.72 -7.40 -3.79
N SER A 94 1.15 -7.42 -2.58
CA SER A 94 1.69 -6.73 -1.40
C SER A 94 3.06 -7.26 -0.96
N LEU A 95 3.29 -8.57 -1.10
CA LEU A 95 4.61 -9.18 -0.83
C LEU A 95 5.69 -8.64 -1.77
N ARG A 96 5.33 -8.34 -3.01
CA ARG A 96 6.27 -7.73 -3.96
C ARG A 96 6.62 -6.31 -3.53
N THR A 97 5.62 -5.51 -3.13
CA THR A 97 5.85 -4.15 -2.61
C THR A 97 6.78 -4.17 -1.39
N ALA A 98 6.56 -5.09 -0.45
CA ALA A 98 7.40 -5.26 0.73
C ALA A 98 8.86 -5.59 0.36
N ARG A 99 9.07 -6.49 -0.60
CA ARG A 99 10.42 -6.82 -1.09
C ARG A 99 11.09 -5.64 -1.77
N ASP A 100 10.38 -4.96 -2.67
CA ASP A 100 10.90 -3.77 -3.35
C ASP A 100 11.28 -2.68 -2.32
N ALA A 101 10.52 -2.52 -1.24
CA ALA A 101 10.84 -1.59 -0.15
C ALA A 101 12.10 -2.02 0.62
N ALA A 102 12.23 -3.30 0.97
CA ALA A 102 13.41 -3.83 1.63
C ALA A 102 14.68 -3.70 0.76
N GLU A 103 14.59 -3.95 -0.54
CA GLU A 103 15.68 -3.74 -1.52
C GLU A 103 16.12 -2.28 -1.58
N LEU A 104 15.20 -1.33 -1.36
CA LEU A 104 15.46 0.10 -1.26
C LEU A 104 15.92 0.54 0.14
N LEU A 105 16.22 -0.40 1.04
CA LEU A 105 16.62 -0.14 2.44
C LEU A 105 15.58 0.66 3.22
N ARG A 106 14.29 0.48 2.91
CA ARG A 106 13.18 1.11 3.63
C ARG A 106 12.62 0.13 4.64
N PRO A 107 12.28 0.57 5.87
CA PRO A 107 11.66 -0.29 6.85
C PRO A 107 10.38 -0.93 6.31
N VAL A 108 10.26 -2.23 6.55
CA VAL A 108 9.06 -3.00 6.25
C VAL A 108 8.51 -3.52 7.57
N MET A 109 7.21 -3.36 7.74
CA MET A 109 6.47 -3.80 8.91
C MET A 109 5.35 -4.72 8.44
N ALA A 110 4.98 -5.69 9.28
CA ALA A 110 3.86 -6.58 9.01
C ALA A 110 3.00 -6.78 10.26
N ILE A 111 1.69 -6.73 10.07
CA ILE A 111 0.72 -7.02 11.14
C ILE A 111 0.47 -8.53 11.16
N PRO A 112 0.68 -9.21 12.31
CA PRO A 112 0.36 -10.63 12.42
C PRO A 112 -1.16 -10.82 12.43
N GLY A 113 -1.62 -11.95 11.88
CA GLY A 113 -3.02 -12.37 11.97
C GLY A 113 -3.17 -13.84 12.35
N PRO A 114 -4.41 -14.38 12.32
CA PRO A 114 -4.67 -15.78 12.67
C PRO A 114 -3.86 -16.76 11.82
N ILE A 115 -3.27 -17.79 12.45
CA ILE A 115 -2.43 -18.80 11.77
C ILE A 115 -3.18 -19.64 10.73
N ASN A 116 -4.51 -19.67 10.82
CA ASN A 116 -5.40 -20.38 9.90
C ASN A 116 -6.01 -19.45 8.84
N SER A 117 -5.63 -18.18 8.79
CA SER A 117 -6.10 -17.23 7.79
C SER A 117 -5.16 -17.20 6.58
N PRO A 118 -5.64 -17.53 5.37
CA PRO A 118 -4.85 -17.44 4.15
C PRO A 118 -4.33 -16.01 3.87
N THR A 119 -5.01 -14.97 4.37
CA THR A 119 -4.59 -13.57 4.20
C THR A 119 -3.51 -13.14 5.19
N SER A 120 -3.13 -13.99 6.15
CA SER A 120 -2.06 -13.72 7.11
C SER A 120 -0.73 -14.41 6.76
N GLU A 121 -0.77 -15.44 5.89
CA GLU A 121 0.41 -16.24 5.50
C GLU A 121 1.57 -15.39 4.97
N GLY A 122 1.27 -14.35 4.19
CA GLY A 122 2.28 -13.43 3.66
C GLY A 122 2.92 -12.58 4.75
N CYS A 123 2.13 -12.06 5.70
CA CYS A 123 2.67 -11.32 6.85
C CYS A 123 3.57 -12.21 7.71
N HIS A 124 3.11 -13.43 8.04
CA HIS A 124 3.89 -14.40 8.82
C HIS A 124 5.20 -14.76 8.12
N ARG A 125 5.18 -14.91 6.80
CA ARG A 125 6.37 -15.19 6.01
C ARG A 125 7.37 -14.03 6.05
N LEU A 126 6.91 -12.79 5.86
CA LEU A 126 7.80 -11.61 5.93
C LEU A 126 8.48 -11.51 7.30
N ILE A 127 7.72 -11.75 8.38
CA ILE A 127 8.25 -11.77 9.75
C ILE A 127 9.26 -12.92 9.92
N GLY A 128 8.89 -14.13 9.51
CA GLY A 128 9.73 -15.33 9.64
C GLY A 128 11.03 -15.26 8.82
N GLU A 129 11.01 -14.63 7.64
CA GLU A 129 12.17 -14.38 6.78
C GLU A 129 13.03 -13.20 7.29
N ARG A 130 12.62 -12.51 8.38
CA ARG A 130 13.22 -11.26 8.88
C ARG A 130 13.26 -10.15 7.82
N ALA A 131 12.30 -10.19 6.90
CA ALA A 131 12.10 -9.18 5.88
C ALA A 131 11.16 -8.06 6.32
N ALA A 132 10.45 -8.25 7.43
CA ALA A 132 9.61 -7.23 8.06
C ALA A 132 9.67 -7.35 9.59
N GLU A 133 9.57 -6.21 10.25
CA GLU A 133 9.38 -6.12 11.69
C GLU A 133 7.91 -6.37 12.05
N ILE A 134 7.69 -7.06 13.17
CA ILE A 134 6.33 -7.31 13.66
C ILE A 134 5.75 -6.04 14.28
N VAL A 135 4.53 -5.69 13.88
CA VAL A 135 3.79 -4.54 14.41
C VAL A 135 2.46 -5.04 14.95
N THR A 136 2.23 -4.81 16.24
CA THR A 136 1.01 -5.23 16.94
C THR A 136 0.16 -4.05 17.45
N SER A 137 0.72 -2.84 17.39
CA SER A 137 0.04 -1.61 17.77
C SER A 137 0.39 -0.45 16.83
N VAL A 138 -0.40 0.62 16.88
CA VAL A 138 -0.08 1.88 16.16
C VAL A 138 1.22 2.49 16.69
N ALA A 139 1.49 2.35 17.99
CA ALA A 139 2.71 2.89 18.59
C ALA A 139 3.96 2.21 18.01
N ASP A 140 3.93 0.88 17.85
CA ASP A 140 5.02 0.12 17.23
C ASP A 140 5.29 0.66 15.81
N ALA A 141 4.24 0.87 15.02
CA ALA A 141 4.36 1.38 13.66
C ALA A 141 5.00 2.78 13.62
N VAL A 142 4.58 3.68 14.53
CA VAL A 142 5.11 5.05 14.59
C VAL A 142 6.58 5.06 15.03
N GLU A 143 6.95 4.20 15.98
CA GLU A 143 8.33 4.04 16.44
C GLU A 143 9.25 3.61 15.28
N PHE A 144 8.84 2.63 14.48
CA PHE A 144 9.63 2.14 13.34
C PHE A 144 9.80 3.15 12.20
N ILE A 145 8.84 4.06 12.00
CA ILE A 145 8.96 5.12 10.99
C ILE A 145 9.94 6.22 11.46
N GLY A 146 10.32 6.24 12.75
CA GLY A 146 11.22 7.24 13.30
C GLY A 146 10.59 8.62 13.41
N LEU A 147 9.25 8.71 13.46
CA LEU A 147 8.51 9.98 13.58
C LEU A 147 8.51 10.55 15.00
N ASN A 148 9.23 9.93 15.93
CA ASN A 148 9.51 10.45 17.26
C ASN A 148 10.97 10.91 17.36
N GLN A 149 11.29 12.04 16.71
CA GLN A 149 12.37 12.95 17.10
C GLN A 149 11.91 14.39 16.95
#